data_AF-A0A0D2IPW7-F1
#
_entry.id   AF-A0A0D2IPW7-F1
#
_cell.length_a   1.000
_cell.length_b   1.000
_cell.length_c   1.000
_cell.angle_alpha   90.00
_cell.angle_beta   90.00
_cell.angle_gamma   90.00
#
_symmetry.space_group_name_H-M   'P 1'
#
loop_
_entity.id
_entity.type
_entity.pdbx_description
1 polymer ?
#
loop_
_entity_poly.entity_id
_entity_poly.type
_entity_poly.pdbx_seq_one_letter_code
_entity_poly.pdbx_strand_id
1 'polypeptide(L)'
;MPFPFVISTTSNISFQSSLASSTHPSLPSSATSQRAILRAALKSHKRLSPSDQANNLLALASAIQNYLRYLLTLDLALSGKPIAGEEVDITLAKEPEIEWRPTLSSSPIPGRENERVKGKGLDYEIFFVHHTLALVQNLIARHSLLGLYASVNPTAEQRTALIQNATKALKTAYSIHSYLLLRTNSSSEGPPTFPPSAVDVSMAVQSALQHLTHAEFNLLCVLKDDPYPAVLIQSRNKDDREWMIKAPQIPRVRAQVLTRLCIGAADHASVAAVALKSEGAKVSKDLLEYCDGIRRAARAKACRFQALDEDFSGFTGKGIAWLRAAMNELGLEVGKDGSKSSGMGKLKVSWMERREDKRIEKGSANWGLDGGKLEEGRIVEYLDQKMNKENDTINVQLIPEWKPLLAMLPSGMNMPIDEKWKSNLLEEDELAAMRAPPEDDNLGDGISTDEEDGNGKQPVGAFPGTHRDYGRDGASYY
;
A
#
# COMPACT_ATOMS: atom_id res chain seq x y z
N MET A 1 4.52 -7.96 -3.83
CA MET A 1 3.45 -7.31 -4.61
C MET A 1 2.72 -6.34 -3.69
N PRO A 2 2.98 -5.01 -3.71
CA PRO A 2 2.44 -4.07 -2.71
C PRO A 2 0.92 -4.01 -2.68
N PHE A 3 0.30 -3.66 -1.54
CA PHE A 3 -1.16 -3.62 -1.40
C PHE A 3 -1.83 -2.57 -2.32
N PRO A 4 -3.00 -2.87 -2.95
CA PRO A 4 -3.76 -1.90 -3.75
C PRO A 4 -4.55 -0.93 -2.87
N PHE A 5 -3.85 0.04 -2.28
CA PHE A 5 -4.48 1.08 -1.48
C PHE A 5 -5.51 1.90 -2.25
N VAL A 6 -6.59 2.27 -1.57
CA VAL A 6 -7.57 3.24 -2.07
C VAL A 6 -7.20 4.62 -1.52
N ILE A 7 -7.22 5.62 -2.40
CA ILE A 7 -6.85 7.00 -2.06
C ILE A 7 -8.03 7.74 -1.42
N SER A 8 -7.77 8.36 -0.28
CA SER A 8 -8.75 9.14 0.49
C SER A 8 -9.24 10.36 -0.26
N THR A 9 -10.46 10.81 0.03
CA THR A 9 -11.03 12.05 -0.52
C THR A 9 -11.41 12.99 0.61
N THR A 10 -11.47 14.28 0.33
CA THR A 10 -11.72 15.32 1.35
C THR A 10 -12.86 16.26 0.96
N SER A 11 -13.45 16.94 1.96
CA SER A 11 -14.45 17.99 1.79
C SER A 11 -13.82 19.33 1.41
N ASN A 12 -14.66 20.33 1.13
CA ASN A 12 -14.20 21.71 0.96
C ASN A 12 -13.98 22.37 2.32
N ILE A 13 -12.98 23.26 2.43
CA ILE A 13 -12.78 24.13 3.61
C ILE A 13 -12.22 25.47 3.12
N SER A 14 -12.36 26.52 3.94
CA SER A 14 -11.67 27.79 3.75
C SER A 14 -10.83 28.11 4.98
N PHE A 15 -9.51 28.19 4.81
CA PHE A 15 -8.60 28.54 5.91
C PHE A 15 -8.77 29.99 6.34
N GLN A 16 -9.15 30.90 5.45
CA GLN A 16 -9.41 32.31 5.79
C GLN A 16 -10.53 32.48 6.83
N SER A 17 -11.44 31.51 6.93
CA SER A 17 -12.49 31.53 7.96
C SER A 17 -11.97 31.25 9.38
N SER A 18 -10.76 30.69 9.48
CA SER A 18 -10.19 30.12 10.70
C SER A 18 -8.82 30.73 11.06
N LEU A 19 -8.10 31.22 10.06
CA LEU A 19 -6.74 31.76 10.13
C LEU A 19 -6.70 33.13 9.46
N ALA A 20 -6.00 34.07 10.10
CA ALA A 20 -5.69 35.38 9.54
C ALA A 20 -4.20 35.64 9.66
N SER A 21 -3.64 36.45 8.76
CA SER A 21 -2.25 36.89 8.83
C SER A 21 -2.17 38.40 8.73
N SER A 22 -1.41 39.02 9.64
CA SER A 22 -1.12 40.45 9.59
C SER A 22 0.02 40.77 8.61
N THR A 23 1.00 39.85 8.48
CA THR A 23 2.18 40.04 7.62
C THR A 23 2.00 39.45 6.21
N HIS A 24 1.25 38.35 6.07
CA HIS A 24 1.06 37.62 4.81
C HIS A 24 -0.43 37.32 4.56
N PRO A 25 -1.28 38.33 4.37
CA PRO A 25 -2.74 38.18 4.32
C PRO A 25 -3.22 37.22 3.21
N SER A 26 -2.44 37.03 2.14
CA SER A 26 -2.76 36.08 1.06
C SER A 26 -2.37 34.62 1.34
N LEU A 27 -1.68 34.32 2.44
CA LEU A 27 -1.23 32.95 2.74
C LEU A 27 -2.42 32.00 3.04
N PRO A 28 -3.40 32.34 3.92
CA PRO A 28 -4.56 31.49 4.15
C PRO A 28 -5.46 31.30 2.91
N SER A 29 -5.64 32.32 2.05
CA SER A 29 -6.35 32.15 0.77
C SER A 29 -5.58 31.24 -0.18
N SER A 30 -4.28 31.46 -0.35
CA SER A 30 -3.45 30.64 -1.24
C SER A 30 -3.44 29.18 -0.80
N ALA A 31 -3.34 28.91 0.49
CA ALA A 31 -3.47 27.55 1.03
C ALA A 31 -4.85 26.94 0.75
N THR A 32 -5.92 27.75 0.83
CA THR A 32 -7.29 27.32 0.49
C THR A 32 -7.39 26.95 -0.99
N SER A 33 -6.86 27.77 -1.88
CA SER A 33 -6.83 27.52 -3.33
C SER A 33 -6.04 26.26 -3.68
N GLN A 34 -4.86 26.07 -3.09
CA GLN A 34 -4.04 24.86 -3.31
C GLN A 34 -4.73 23.60 -2.77
N ARG A 35 -5.44 23.71 -1.65
CA ARG A 35 -6.26 22.61 -1.13
C ARG A 35 -7.42 22.26 -2.07
N ALA A 36 -8.04 23.25 -2.70
CA ALA A 36 -9.10 23.02 -3.69
C ALA A 36 -8.55 22.28 -4.93
N ILE A 37 -7.35 22.62 -5.39
CA ILE A 37 -6.63 21.90 -6.46
C ILE A 37 -6.39 20.44 -6.04
N LEU A 38 -5.87 20.20 -4.83
CA LEU A 38 -5.68 18.85 -4.32
C LEU A 38 -7.00 18.06 -4.27
N ARG A 39 -8.07 18.65 -3.71
CA ARG A 39 -9.40 18.02 -3.65
C ARG A 39 -9.91 17.65 -5.05
N ALA A 40 -9.76 18.55 -6.02
CA ALA A 40 -10.12 18.29 -7.41
C ALA A 40 -9.29 17.14 -8.01
N ALA A 41 -7.98 17.12 -7.78
CA ALA A 41 -7.11 16.03 -8.22
C ALA A 41 -7.49 14.67 -7.63
N LEU A 42 -7.81 14.62 -6.33
CA LEU A 42 -8.27 13.40 -5.64
C LEU A 42 -9.62 12.92 -6.21
N LYS A 43 -10.57 13.83 -6.42
CA LYS A 43 -11.89 13.53 -7.01
C LYS A 43 -11.77 13.02 -8.44
N SER A 44 -10.93 13.66 -9.25
CA SER A 44 -10.65 13.25 -10.63
C SER A 44 -9.99 11.88 -10.67
N HIS A 45 -8.93 11.66 -9.89
CA HIS A 45 -8.25 10.37 -9.81
C HIS A 45 -9.21 9.23 -9.47
N LYS A 46 -10.07 9.42 -8.47
CA LYS A 46 -11.07 8.42 -8.07
C LYS A 46 -12.03 8.02 -9.20
N ARG A 47 -12.36 8.95 -10.10
CA ARG A 47 -13.29 8.72 -11.23
C ARG A 47 -12.62 8.04 -12.43
N LEU A 48 -11.29 7.98 -12.46
CA LEU A 48 -10.54 7.35 -13.54
C LEU A 48 -10.74 5.82 -13.56
N SER A 49 -10.58 5.22 -14.73
CA SER A 49 -10.48 3.77 -14.86
C SER A 49 -9.24 3.25 -14.12
N PRO A 50 -9.18 1.97 -13.71
CA PRO A 50 -8.00 1.43 -13.03
C PRO A 50 -6.68 1.62 -13.80
N SER A 51 -6.73 1.56 -15.14
CA SER A 51 -5.56 1.79 -15.99
C SER A 51 -5.12 3.26 -15.95
N ASP A 52 -6.07 4.18 -16.03
CA ASP A 52 -5.77 5.62 -16.02
C ASP A 52 -5.37 6.11 -14.63
N GLN A 53 -5.88 5.49 -13.57
CA GLN A 53 -5.44 5.74 -12.20
C GLN A 53 -3.94 5.54 -12.05
N ALA A 54 -3.40 4.44 -12.59
CA ALA A 54 -1.97 4.14 -12.53
C ALA A 54 -1.12 5.22 -13.20
N ASN A 55 -1.55 5.71 -14.37
CA ASN A 55 -0.87 6.77 -15.11
C ASN A 55 -0.96 8.14 -14.40
N ASN A 56 -2.01 8.36 -13.60
CA ASN A 56 -2.23 9.62 -12.89
C ASN A 56 -1.46 9.76 -11.56
N LEU A 57 -0.81 8.70 -11.06
CA LEU A 57 -0.21 8.69 -9.72
C LEU A 57 0.87 9.77 -9.53
N LEU A 58 1.71 10.02 -10.54
CA LEU A 58 2.77 11.04 -10.46
C LEU A 58 2.20 12.46 -10.42
N ALA A 59 1.17 12.74 -11.22
CA ALA A 59 0.47 14.03 -11.20
C ALA A 59 -0.20 14.26 -9.83
N LEU A 60 -0.81 13.22 -9.26
CA LEU A 60 -1.42 13.29 -7.94
C LEU A 60 -0.38 13.52 -6.84
N ALA A 61 0.77 12.84 -6.88
CA ALA A 61 1.87 13.04 -5.93
C ALA A 61 2.40 14.48 -5.99
N SER A 62 2.45 15.09 -7.18
CA SER A 62 2.84 16.50 -7.35
C SER A 62 1.81 17.46 -6.74
N ALA A 63 0.52 17.24 -7.00
CA ALA A 63 -0.56 18.06 -6.40
C ALA A 63 -0.55 18.00 -4.87
N ILE A 64 -0.31 16.82 -4.29
CA ILE A 64 -0.19 16.64 -2.83
C ILE A 64 1.02 17.40 -2.30
N GLN A 65 2.20 17.25 -2.91
CA GLN A 65 3.41 17.93 -2.47
C GLN A 65 3.29 19.45 -2.60
N ASN A 66 2.67 19.95 -3.67
CA ASN A 66 2.41 21.38 -3.84
C ASN A 66 1.57 21.92 -2.70
N TYR A 67 0.48 21.24 -2.33
CA TYR A 67 -0.33 21.66 -1.19
C TYR A 67 0.40 21.55 0.16
N LEU A 68 1.20 20.50 0.36
CA LEU A 68 1.97 20.31 1.59
C LEU A 68 2.88 21.49 1.93
N ARG A 69 3.46 22.16 0.92
CA ARG A 69 4.28 23.36 1.13
C ARG A 69 3.50 24.44 1.88
N TYR A 70 2.29 24.75 1.44
CA TYR A 70 1.43 25.76 2.06
C TYR A 70 0.93 25.32 3.44
N LEU A 71 0.51 24.05 3.56
CA LEU A 71 -0.01 23.51 4.81
C LEU A 71 1.05 23.50 5.92
N LEU A 72 2.28 23.11 5.61
CA LEU A 72 3.38 23.10 6.57
C LEU A 72 3.91 24.50 6.87
N THR A 73 3.86 25.44 5.91
CA THR A 73 4.12 26.85 6.20
C THR A 73 3.13 27.39 7.23
N LEU A 74 1.81 27.13 7.07
CA LEU A 74 0.80 27.55 8.04
C LEU A 74 1.06 26.97 9.44
N ASP A 75 1.40 25.69 9.52
CA ASP A 75 1.72 24.98 10.77
C ASP A 75 2.93 25.59 11.50
N LEU A 76 4.01 25.88 10.77
CA LEU A 76 5.21 26.49 11.33
C LEU A 76 4.98 27.94 11.76
N ALA A 77 4.20 28.70 10.97
CA ALA A 77 3.86 30.08 11.29
C ALA A 77 3.02 30.18 12.57
N LEU A 78 2.03 29.29 12.73
CA LEU A 78 1.25 29.16 13.98
C LEU A 78 2.12 28.78 15.19
N SER A 79 3.22 28.06 14.95
CA SER A 79 4.20 27.72 15.99
C SER A 79 5.19 28.86 16.30
N GLY A 80 5.05 30.03 15.67
CA GLY A 80 5.95 31.18 15.85
C GLY A 80 7.37 30.95 15.34
N LYS A 81 7.58 29.97 14.45
CA LYS A 81 8.91 29.66 13.91
C LYS A 81 9.14 30.44 12.62
N PRO A 82 10.36 31.00 12.40
CA PRO A 82 10.67 31.67 11.14
C PRO A 82 10.66 30.68 9.97
N ILE A 83 10.21 31.14 8.80
CA ILE A 83 10.07 30.33 7.59
C ILE A 83 10.85 31.02 6.49
N ALA A 84 11.82 30.31 5.90
CA ALA A 84 12.72 30.86 4.89
C ALA A 84 13.41 32.19 5.33
N GLY A 85 13.65 32.36 6.63
CA GLY A 85 14.23 33.59 7.18
C GLY A 85 13.22 34.72 7.45
N GLU A 86 11.95 34.52 7.12
CA GLU A 86 10.88 35.48 7.34
C GLU A 86 10.05 35.20 8.60
N GLU A 87 9.54 36.25 9.22
CA GLU A 87 8.54 36.18 10.30
C GLU A 87 7.13 36.24 9.73
N VAL A 88 6.43 35.11 9.77
CA VAL A 88 5.05 34.97 9.30
C VAL A 88 4.13 34.94 10.53
N ASP A 89 3.37 36.01 10.74
CA ASP A 89 2.41 36.10 11.84
C ASP A 89 1.05 35.53 11.40
N ILE A 90 0.62 34.44 12.04
CA ILE A 90 -0.69 33.83 11.81
C ILE A 90 -1.45 33.79 13.13
N THR A 91 -2.65 34.36 13.11
CA THR A 91 -3.61 34.29 14.21
C THR A 91 -4.65 33.19 13.93
N LEU A 92 -4.81 32.28 14.90
CA LEU A 92 -5.88 31.28 14.89
C LEU A 92 -7.17 31.89 15.48
N ALA A 93 -8.16 32.17 14.64
CA ALA A 93 -9.47 32.68 15.08
C ALA A 93 -10.38 31.56 15.60
N LYS A 94 -10.35 30.39 14.94
CA LYS A 94 -11.01 29.15 15.38
C LYS A 94 -10.27 27.96 14.80
N GLU A 95 -10.40 26.79 15.40
CA GLU A 95 -9.84 25.58 14.82
C GLU A 95 -10.50 25.25 13.48
N PRO A 96 -9.72 24.97 12.41
CA PRO A 96 -10.28 24.51 11.16
C PRO A 96 -10.90 23.13 11.35
N GLU A 97 -12.12 22.96 10.85
CA GLU A 97 -12.84 21.69 10.87
C GLU A 97 -12.79 21.05 9.48
N ILE A 98 -12.31 19.82 9.43
CA ILE A 98 -11.83 19.21 8.20
C ILE A 98 -12.39 17.80 8.10
N GLU A 99 -12.90 17.44 6.93
CA GLU A 99 -13.44 16.09 6.73
C GLU A 99 -12.64 15.30 5.69
N TRP A 100 -12.20 14.11 6.10
CA TRP A 100 -11.56 13.13 5.24
C TRP A 100 -12.37 11.86 5.21
N ARG A 101 -12.36 11.15 4.09
CA ARG A 101 -12.95 9.82 3.97
C ARG A 101 -11.87 8.76 4.22
N PRO A 102 -11.89 8.05 5.36
CA PRO A 102 -10.94 6.98 5.63
C PRO A 102 -11.14 5.79 4.68
N THR A 103 -10.06 5.18 4.22
CA THR A 103 -10.09 4.07 3.24
C THR A 103 -9.61 2.76 3.81
N LEU A 104 -8.93 2.77 4.96
CA LEU A 104 -8.48 1.56 5.64
C LEU A 104 -9.51 1.05 6.65
N SER A 105 -10.59 1.81 6.86
CA SER A 105 -11.68 1.42 7.74
C SER A 105 -12.55 0.32 7.11
N SER A 106 -12.99 -0.64 7.94
CA SER A 106 -13.93 -1.68 7.54
C SER A 106 -15.24 -1.03 7.06
N SER A 107 -15.63 -1.27 5.81
CA SER A 107 -16.94 -0.80 5.35
C SER A 107 -18.03 -1.70 5.93
N PRO A 108 -19.05 -1.15 6.60
CA PRO A 108 -20.16 -1.93 7.15
C PRO A 108 -21.03 -2.54 6.04
N ILE A 109 -20.96 -2.00 4.81
CA ILE A 109 -21.78 -2.44 3.67
C ILE A 109 -20.86 -2.63 2.45
N PRO A 110 -20.72 -3.87 1.93
CA PRO A 110 -19.93 -4.13 0.73
C PRO A 110 -20.35 -3.23 -0.43
N GLY A 111 -19.39 -2.55 -1.05
CA GLY A 111 -19.63 -1.64 -2.19
C GLY A 111 -20.10 -0.23 -1.80
N ARG A 112 -20.40 0.05 -0.54
CA ARG A 112 -20.64 1.41 -0.05
C ARG A 112 -19.36 2.03 0.48
N GLU A 113 -19.13 3.29 0.11
CA GLU A 113 -18.02 4.06 0.62
C GLU A 113 -18.20 4.42 2.09
N ASN A 114 -17.07 4.51 2.80
CA ASN A 114 -17.06 5.00 4.17
C ASN A 114 -17.55 6.46 4.23
N GLU A 115 -18.20 6.80 5.33
CA GLU A 115 -18.58 8.19 5.60
C GLU A 115 -17.34 9.05 5.84
N ARG A 116 -17.46 10.35 5.59
CA ARG A 116 -16.40 11.28 5.93
C ARG A 116 -16.34 11.46 7.44
N VAL A 117 -15.13 11.55 7.96
CA VAL A 117 -14.84 11.77 9.37
C VAL A 117 -14.32 13.19 9.54
N LYS A 118 -15.04 13.95 10.35
CA LYS A 118 -14.72 15.33 10.72
C LYS A 118 -13.70 15.34 11.87
N GLY A 119 -12.55 15.96 11.64
CA GLY A 119 -11.52 16.24 12.63
C GLY A 119 -11.25 17.74 12.72
N LYS A 120 -10.42 18.14 13.70
CA LYS A 120 -10.09 19.53 13.98
C LYS A 120 -8.59 19.77 13.90
N GLY A 121 -8.20 21.00 13.58
CA GLY A 121 -6.82 21.46 13.60
C GLY A 121 -6.01 21.06 12.36
N LEU A 122 -4.84 21.70 12.21
CA LEU A 122 -3.95 21.44 11.07
C LEU A 122 -3.28 20.06 11.15
N ASP A 123 -3.01 19.53 12.34
CA ASP A 123 -2.44 18.19 12.48
C ASP A 123 -3.31 17.12 11.82
N TYR A 124 -4.63 17.21 11.93
CA TYR A 124 -5.53 16.26 11.28
C TYR A 124 -5.38 16.27 9.75
N GLU A 125 -5.29 17.47 9.15
CA GLU A 125 -5.02 17.62 7.71
C GLU A 125 -3.61 17.14 7.34
N ILE A 126 -2.58 17.54 8.10
CA ILE A 126 -1.19 17.17 7.85
C ILE A 126 -1.03 15.65 7.83
N PHE A 127 -1.63 14.95 8.79
CA PHE A 127 -1.57 13.50 8.86
C PHE A 127 -2.27 12.86 7.68
N PHE A 128 -3.48 13.31 7.31
CA PHE A 128 -4.20 12.72 6.17
C PHE A 128 -3.51 13.00 4.83
N VAL A 129 -2.97 14.20 4.62
CA VAL A 129 -2.29 14.57 3.37
C VAL A 129 -0.98 13.78 3.20
N HIS A 130 -0.17 13.66 4.27
CA HIS A 130 1.04 12.83 4.24
C HIS A 130 0.71 11.35 4.11
N HIS A 131 -0.29 10.84 4.85
CA HIS A 131 -0.75 9.46 4.71
C HIS A 131 -1.15 9.18 3.26
N THR A 132 -1.94 10.06 2.66
CA THR A 132 -2.34 9.96 1.25
C THR A 132 -1.14 9.93 0.31
N LEU A 133 -0.13 10.79 0.54
CA LEU A 133 1.11 10.76 -0.24
C LEU A 133 1.85 9.42 -0.11
N ALA A 134 1.95 8.87 1.09
CA ALA A 134 2.58 7.58 1.33
C ALA A 134 1.85 6.44 0.61
N LEU A 135 0.51 6.46 0.60
CA LEU A 135 -0.29 5.51 -0.17
C LEU A 135 -0.04 5.64 -1.68
N VAL A 136 0.04 6.87 -2.21
CA VAL A 136 0.38 7.12 -3.63
C VAL A 136 1.77 6.56 -3.95
N GLN A 137 2.76 6.72 -3.08
CA GLN A 137 4.09 6.13 -3.27
C GLN A 137 4.05 4.60 -3.28
N ASN A 138 3.30 3.95 -2.38
CA ASN A 138 3.09 2.50 -2.43
C ASN A 138 2.42 2.05 -3.75
N LEU A 139 1.46 2.82 -4.27
CA LEU A 139 0.82 2.55 -5.56
C LEU A 139 1.77 2.74 -6.75
N ILE A 140 2.69 3.72 -6.71
CA ILE A 140 3.74 3.89 -7.72
C ILE A 140 4.68 2.68 -7.72
N ALA A 141 5.07 2.20 -6.53
CA ALA A 141 5.86 0.99 -6.40
C ALA A 141 5.12 -0.23 -6.96
N ARG A 142 3.83 -0.37 -6.62
CA ARG A 142 2.97 -1.41 -7.16
C ARG A 142 2.92 -1.38 -8.68
N HIS A 143 2.66 -0.24 -9.28
CA HIS A 143 2.60 -0.11 -10.74
C HIS A 143 3.93 -0.47 -11.41
N SER A 144 5.05 -0.01 -10.85
CA SER A 144 6.39 -0.37 -11.33
C SER A 144 6.64 -1.88 -11.26
N LEU A 145 6.21 -2.53 -10.18
CA LEU A 145 6.39 -3.97 -10.02
C LEU A 145 5.46 -4.79 -10.92
N LEU A 146 4.25 -4.31 -11.21
CA LEU A 146 3.37 -4.94 -12.19
C LEU A 146 4.04 -5.03 -13.57
N GLY A 147 4.84 -4.03 -13.94
CA GLY A 147 5.63 -4.04 -15.18
C GLY A 147 6.63 -5.20 -15.28
N LEU A 148 7.06 -5.79 -14.15
CA LEU A 148 7.92 -6.99 -14.15
C LEU A 148 7.17 -8.26 -14.55
N TYR A 149 5.84 -8.22 -14.48
CA TYR A 149 4.94 -9.32 -14.79
C TYR A 149 4.13 -9.10 -16.08
N ALA A 150 4.53 -8.11 -16.89
CA ALA A 150 3.90 -7.84 -18.17
C ALA A 150 4.00 -9.06 -19.11
N SER A 151 3.06 -9.17 -20.07
CA SER A 151 3.02 -10.26 -21.05
C SER A 151 4.26 -10.33 -21.95
N VAL A 152 4.96 -9.20 -22.10
CA VAL A 152 6.27 -9.11 -22.76
C VAL A 152 7.34 -8.98 -21.68
N ASN A 153 8.33 -9.89 -21.71
CA ASN A 153 9.46 -9.83 -20.78
C ASN A 153 10.18 -8.48 -20.93
N PRO A 154 10.34 -7.69 -19.85
CA PRO A 154 11.05 -6.42 -19.94
C PRO A 154 12.53 -6.65 -20.29
N THR A 155 13.12 -5.72 -21.03
CA THR A 155 14.58 -5.72 -21.25
C THR A 155 15.33 -5.57 -19.93
N ALA A 156 16.63 -5.91 -19.89
CA ALA A 156 17.44 -5.76 -18.67
C ALA A 156 17.44 -4.31 -18.14
N GLU A 157 17.48 -3.32 -19.04
CA GLU A 157 17.39 -1.91 -18.72
C GLU A 157 16.02 -1.54 -18.14
N GLN A 158 14.93 -1.98 -18.77
CA GLN A 158 13.57 -1.76 -18.28
C GLN A 158 13.36 -2.39 -16.90
N ARG A 159 13.80 -3.64 -16.70
CA ARG A 159 13.76 -4.33 -15.41
C ARG A 159 14.49 -3.52 -14.33
N THR A 160 15.67 -3.00 -14.65
CA THR A 160 16.47 -2.18 -13.73
C THR A 160 15.71 -0.90 -13.35
N ALA A 161 15.14 -0.19 -14.33
CA ALA A 161 14.36 1.02 -14.10
C ALA A 161 13.12 0.76 -13.24
N LEU A 162 12.38 -0.32 -13.51
CA LEU A 162 11.19 -0.70 -12.72
C LEU A 162 11.55 -1.00 -11.25
N ILE A 163 12.65 -1.74 -11.02
CA ILE A 163 13.15 -2.04 -9.66
C ILE A 163 13.60 -0.77 -8.95
N GLN A 164 14.31 0.13 -9.64
CA GLN A 164 14.76 1.41 -9.07
C GLN A 164 13.58 2.31 -8.70
N ASN A 165 12.57 2.42 -9.57
CA ASN A 165 11.36 3.20 -9.32
C ASN A 165 10.59 2.65 -8.11
N ALA A 166 10.38 1.33 -8.05
CA ALA A 166 9.74 0.70 -6.90
C ALA A 166 10.53 0.90 -5.60
N THR A 167 11.85 0.78 -5.66
CA THR A 167 12.75 1.02 -4.52
C THR A 167 12.61 2.44 -3.99
N LYS A 168 12.69 3.44 -4.88
CA LYS A 168 12.56 4.85 -4.50
C LYS A 168 11.21 5.13 -3.86
N ALA A 169 10.13 4.63 -4.46
CA ALA A 169 8.78 4.87 -3.99
C ALA A 169 8.52 4.22 -2.62
N LEU A 170 8.92 2.96 -2.40
CA LEU A 170 8.78 2.29 -1.08
C LEU A 170 9.59 2.99 0.02
N LYS A 171 10.84 3.38 -0.27
CA LYS A 171 11.66 4.13 0.69
C LYS A 171 11.03 5.48 1.04
N THR A 172 10.46 6.16 0.05
CA THR A 172 9.73 7.41 0.26
C THR A 172 8.51 7.20 1.15
N ALA A 173 7.66 6.20 0.85
CA ALA A 173 6.51 5.84 1.66
C ALA A 173 6.89 5.53 3.12
N TYR A 174 7.92 4.70 3.32
CA TYR A 174 8.46 4.38 4.65
C TYR A 174 8.89 5.64 5.39
N SER A 175 9.62 6.53 4.73
CA SER A 175 10.12 7.78 5.33
C SER A 175 8.99 8.72 5.76
N ILE A 176 7.87 8.75 5.01
CA ILE A 176 6.68 9.55 5.33
C ILE A 176 5.97 8.99 6.57
N HIS A 177 5.74 7.67 6.64
CA HIS A 177 5.16 7.06 7.84
C HIS A 177 6.06 7.26 9.07
N SER A 178 7.38 7.14 8.88
CA SER A 178 8.37 7.43 9.93
C SER A 178 8.28 8.88 10.42
N TYR A 179 8.09 9.83 9.50
CA TYR A 179 7.91 11.24 9.83
C TYR A 179 6.64 11.48 10.64
N LEU A 180 5.51 10.86 10.28
CA LEU A 180 4.25 10.98 11.04
C LEU A 180 4.36 10.39 12.45
N LEU A 181 5.04 9.26 12.61
CA LEU A 181 5.32 8.67 13.91
C LEU A 181 6.25 9.55 14.75
N LEU A 182 7.28 10.14 14.15
CA LEU A 182 8.15 11.09 14.83
C LEU A 182 7.38 12.33 15.28
N ARG A 183 6.57 12.92 14.40
CA ARG A 183 5.71 14.08 14.70
C ARG A 183 4.77 13.80 15.87
N THR A 184 4.15 12.62 15.90
CA THR A 184 3.29 12.17 17.01
C THR A 184 4.01 12.21 18.37
N ASN A 185 5.30 11.86 18.40
CA ASN A 185 6.08 11.79 19.63
C ASN A 185 6.86 13.08 19.96
N SER A 186 6.87 14.08 19.08
CA SER A 186 7.72 15.28 19.21
C SER A 186 6.96 16.53 19.67
N SER A 187 5.64 16.44 19.81
CA SER A 187 4.79 17.55 20.26
C SER A 187 4.96 17.81 21.76
N SER A 188 5.12 19.08 22.15
CA SER A 188 5.17 19.51 23.54
C SER A 188 3.84 19.37 24.28
N GLU A 189 2.72 19.34 23.53
CA GLU A 189 1.36 19.22 24.06
C GLU A 189 0.90 17.75 24.16
N GLY A 190 1.81 16.81 23.89
CA GLY A 190 1.50 15.39 23.78
C GLY A 190 1.05 15.00 22.36
N PRO A 191 0.80 13.71 22.13
CA PRO A 191 0.44 13.20 20.81
C PRO A 191 -0.89 13.78 20.33
N PRO A 192 -1.01 14.15 19.03
CA PRO A 192 -2.26 14.66 18.50
C PRO A 192 -3.36 13.61 18.63
N THR A 193 -4.54 14.06 19.04
CA THR A 193 -5.72 13.18 19.21
C THR A 193 -6.66 13.36 18.03
N PHE A 194 -7.00 12.24 17.38
CA PHE A 194 -7.90 12.22 16.23
C PHE A 194 -9.21 11.49 16.55
N PRO A 195 -10.30 11.74 15.80
CA PRO A 195 -11.54 11.00 15.94
C PRO A 195 -11.30 9.48 15.83
N PRO A 196 -11.89 8.64 16.70
CA PRO A 196 -11.67 7.19 16.69
C PRO A 196 -12.09 6.45 15.41
N SER A 197 -12.85 7.11 14.54
CA SER A 197 -13.25 6.64 13.20
C SER A 197 -12.25 6.99 12.11
N ALA A 198 -11.29 7.89 12.37
CA ALA A 198 -10.21 8.26 11.47
C ALA A 198 -9.02 7.28 11.59
N VAL A 199 -9.30 5.98 11.43
CA VAL A 199 -8.36 4.88 11.69
C VAL A 199 -7.07 5.03 10.88
N ASP A 200 -7.19 5.51 9.64
CA ASP A 200 -6.08 5.74 8.70
C ASP A 200 -4.92 6.54 9.31
N VAL A 201 -5.21 7.55 10.14
CA VAL A 201 -4.20 8.45 10.72
C VAL A 201 -3.83 8.11 12.17
N SER A 202 -4.35 7.00 12.70
CA SER A 202 -3.95 6.51 14.03
C SER A 202 -2.48 6.10 14.05
N MET A 203 -1.83 6.26 15.22
CA MET A 203 -0.44 5.87 15.41
C MET A 203 -0.21 4.38 15.12
N ALA A 204 -1.14 3.51 15.53
CA ALA A 204 -1.05 2.08 15.30
C ALA A 204 -1.06 1.75 13.79
N VAL A 205 -1.94 2.40 13.01
CA VAL A 205 -1.98 2.20 11.56
C VAL A 205 -0.74 2.77 10.87
N GLN A 206 -0.27 3.95 11.26
CA GLN A 206 0.97 4.52 10.68
C GLN A 206 2.19 3.63 10.97
N SER A 207 2.30 3.08 12.18
CA SER A 207 3.32 2.09 12.51
C SER A 207 3.16 0.81 11.69
N ALA A 208 1.94 0.31 11.55
CA ALA A 208 1.70 -0.87 10.74
C ALA A 208 2.10 -0.68 9.27
N LEU A 209 1.73 0.45 8.67
CA LEU A 209 2.07 0.76 7.29
C LEU A 209 3.57 0.97 7.10
N GLN A 210 4.26 1.60 8.06
CA GLN A 210 5.72 1.70 8.06
C GLN A 210 6.37 0.29 8.02
N HIS A 211 5.95 -0.61 8.92
CA HIS A 211 6.48 -1.98 8.95
C HIS A 211 6.11 -2.76 7.67
N LEU A 212 4.88 -2.60 7.17
CA LEU A 212 4.42 -3.26 5.94
C LEU A 212 5.25 -2.84 4.73
N THR A 213 5.47 -1.52 4.54
CA THR A 213 6.32 -1.00 3.47
C THR A 213 7.77 -1.51 3.59
N HIS A 214 8.29 -1.68 4.80
CA HIS A 214 9.62 -2.28 5.00
C HIS A 214 9.65 -3.77 4.63
N ALA A 215 8.60 -4.53 4.98
CA ALA A 215 8.47 -5.93 4.56
C ALA A 215 8.47 -6.05 3.03
N GLU A 216 7.69 -5.21 2.35
CA GLU A 216 7.65 -5.13 0.89
C GLU A 216 9.01 -4.73 0.30
N PHE A 217 9.74 -3.81 0.93
CA PHE A 217 11.07 -3.40 0.49
C PHE A 217 12.10 -4.53 0.64
N ASN A 218 12.11 -5.25 1.76
CA ASN A 218 12.97 -6.43 1.93
C ASN A 218 12.66 -7.49 0.85
N LEU A 219 11.39 -7.74 0.54
CA LEU A 219 10.99 -8.66 -0.53
C LEU A 219 11.36 -8.16 -1.93
N LEU A 220 11.34 -6.84 -2.17
CA LEU A 220 11.85 -6.27 -3.42
C LEU A 220 13.36 -6.51 -3.57
N CYS A 221 14.13 -6.37 -2.49
CA CYS A 221 15.56 -6.70 -2.50
C CYS A 221 15.82 -8.19 -2.75
N VAL A 222 14.94 -9.07 -2.28
CA VAL A 222 14.97 -10.51 -2.62
C VAL A 222 14.64 -10.74 -4.09
N LEU A 223 13.55 -10.14 -4.59
CA LEU A 223 13.09 -10.29 -5.98
C LEU A 223 14.15 -9.87 -7.01
N LYS A 224 15.00 -8.91 -6.66
CA LYS A 224 16.11 -8.48 -7.52
C LYS A 224 17.06 -9.64 -7.87
N ASP A 225 17.37 -10.48 -6.87
CA ASP A 225 18.38 -11.54 -6.97
C ASP A 225 17.74 -12.94 -7.11
N ASP A 226 16.42 -13.07 -6.99
CA ASP A 226 15.67 -14.33 -7.09
C ASP A 226 15.28 -14.64 -8.54
N PRO A 227 15.84 -15.69 -9.18
CA PRO A 227 15.59 -15.99 -10.58
C PRO A 227 14.25 -16.73 -10.81
N TYR A 228 13.71 -17.39 -9.78
CA TYR A 228 12.60 -18.33 -9.95
C TYR A 228 11.27 -17.72 -10.40
N PRO A 229 10.88 -16.52 -9.93
CA PRO A 229 9.71 -15.84 -10.47
C PRO A 229 9.78 -15.66 -11.98
N ALA A 230 10.93 -15.21 -12.51
CA ALA A 230 11.12 -15.01 -13.94
C ALA A 230 11.11 -16.34 -14.72
N VAL A 231 11.76 -17.38 -14.20
CA VAL A 231 11.77 -18.72 -14.80
C VAL A 231 10.35 -19.27 -14.96
N LEU A 232 9.49 -19.12 -13.95
CA LEU A 232 8.10 -19.58 -14.05
C LEU A 232 7.27 -18.76 -15.04
N ILE A 233 7.46 -17.44 -15.11
CA ILE A 233 6.78 -16.59 -16.10
C ILE A 233 7.20 -17.02 -17.52
N GLN A 234 8.50 -17.19 -17.76
CA GLN A 234 9.05 -17.65 -19.04
C GLN A 234 8.50 -19.02 -19.44
N SER A 235 8.48 -19.99 -18.51
CA SER A 235 7.97 -21.35 -18.80
C SER A 235 6.51 -21.38 -19.28
N ARG A 236 5.77 -20.30 -19.08
CA ARG A 236 4.36 -20.15 -19.46
C ARG A 236 4.17 -19.31 -20.72
N ASN A 237 5.20 -18.59 -21.15
CA ASN A 237 5.14 -17.83 -22.38
C ASN A 237 5.21 -18.81 -23.56
N LYS A 238 4.09 -18.99 -24.25
CA LYS A 238 3.99 -19.89 -25.42
C LYS A 238 4.86 -19.44 -26.59
N ASP A 239 5.22 -18.16 -26.61
CA ASP A 239 6.04 -17.56 -27.65
C ASP A 239 7.54 -17.62 -27.31
N ASP A 240 7.90 -18.03 -26.09
CA ASP A 240 9.29 -18.21 -25.69
C ASP A 240 9.84 -19.53 -26.26
N ARG A 241 10.78 -19.39 -27.21
CA ARG A 241 11.51 -20.50 -27.85
C ARG A 241 12.97 -20.54 -27.45
N GLU A 242 13.42 -19.70 -26.51
CA GLU A 242 14.83 -19.61 -26.13
C GLU A 242 15.34 -20.91 -25.51
N TRP A 243 14.47 -21.61 -24.76
CA TRP A 243 14.76 -22.94 -24.22
C TRP A 243 15.07 -24.00 -25.29
N MET A 244 14.59 -23.81 -26.53
CA MET A 244 14.90 -24.70 -27.67
C MET A 244 16.33 -24.52 -28.17
N ILE A 245 16.96 -23.38 -27.86
CA ILE A 245 18.33 -23.03 -28.28
C ILE A 245 19.31 -23.34 -27.15
N LYS A 246 18.95 -23.03 -25.89
CA LYS A 246 19.81 -23.26 -24.72
C LYS A 246 18.97 -23.51 -23.46
N ALA A 247 19.37 -24.50 -22.66
CA ALA A 247 18.76 -24.73 -21.36
C ALA A 247 18.94 -23.48 -20.46
N PRO A 248 17.86 -22.99 -19.79
CA PRO A 248 17.95 -21.85 -18.89
C PRO A 248 18.99 -22.10 -17.79
N GLN A 249 19.97 -21.20 -17.68
CA GLN A 249 20.97 -21.22 -16.61
C GLN A 249 20.43 -20.42 -15.43
N ILE A 250 20.09 -21.09 -14.34
CA ILE A 250 19.62 -20.45 -13.12
C ILE A 250 20.84 -20.00 -12.31
N PRO A 251 21.06 -18.69 -12.11
CA PRO A 251 22.20 -18.20 -11.35
C PRO A 251 22.17 -18.71 -9.90
N ARG A 252 23.35 -18.99 -9.33
CA ARG A 252 23.46 -19.31 -7.91
C ARG A 252 23.07 -18.09 -7.08
N VAL A 253 22.11 -18.27 -6.19
CA VAL A 253 21.66 -17.21 -5.27
C VAL A 253 22.49 -17.20 -4.00
N ARG A 254 22.60 -16.03 -3.36
CA ARG A 254 23.15 -15.89 -2.00
C ARG A 254 22.12 -16.35 -0.98
N ALA A 255 21.83 -17.65 -0.98
CA ALA A 255 20.70 -18.26 -0.28
C ALA A 255 20.58 -17.84 1.20
N GLN A 256 21.69 -17.80 1.93
CA GLN A 256 21.70 -17.39 3.34
C GLN A 256 21.26 -15.92 3.55
N VAL A 257 21.76 -15.00 2.72
CA VAL A 257 21.40 -13.58 2.79
C VAL A 257 19.92 -13.40 2.46
N LEU A 258 19.44 -14.06 1.39
CA LEU A 258 18.04 -13.99 0.99
C LEU A 258 17.11 -14.63 2.03
N THR A 259 17.52 -15.73 2.66
CA THR A 259 16.79 -16.36 3.77
C THR A 259 16.55 -15.34 4.89
N ARG A 260 17.62 -14.66 5.35
CA ARG A 260 17.51 -13.70 6.44
C ARG A 260 16.66 -12.49 6.08
N LEU A 261 16.75 -11.98 4.84
CA LEU A 261 15.87 -10.91 4.35
C LEU A 261 14.39 -11.33 4.34
N CYS A 262 14.10 -12.56 3.93
CA CYS A 262 12.76 -13.12 3.95
C CYS A 262 12.21 -13.26 5.38
N ILE A 263 13.03 -13.69 6.34
CA ILE A 263 12.62 -13.72 7.76
C ILE A 263 12.38 -12.29 8.28
N GLY A 264 13.25 -11.33 7.97
CA GLY A 264 13.03 -9.92 8.34
C GLY A 264 11.72 -9.37 7.77
N ALA A 265 11.42 -9.66 6.50
CA ALA A 265 10.13 -9.30 5.90
C ALA A 265 8.93 -9.93 6.63
N ALA A 266 9.04 -11.21 7.03
CA ALA A 266 7.99 -11.88 7.78
C ALA A 266 7.77 -11.27 9.18
N ASP A 267 8.85 -10.89 9.86
CA ASP A 267 8.79 -10.25 11.17
C ASP A 267 8.10 -8.88 11.07
N HIS A 268 8.49 -8.06 10.09
CA HIS A 268 7.83 -6.79 9.82
C HIS A 268 6.34 -6.94 9.48
N ALA A 269 5.98 -7.91 8.63
CA ALA A 269 4.58 -8.18 8.31
C ALA A 269 3.77 -8.67 9.53
N SER A 270 4.41 -9.42 10.43
CA SER A 270 3.82 -9.84 11.70
C SER A 270 3.55 -8.64 12.62
N VAL A 271 4.53 -7.74 12.78
CA VAL A 271 4.36 -6.50 13.56
C VAL A 271 3.25 -5.63 12.98
N ALA A 272 3.22 -5.46 11.65
CA ALA A 272 2.15 -4.74 10.98
C ALA A 272 0.77 -5.34 11.26
N ALA A 273 0.62 -6.67 11.15
CA ALA A 273 -0.64 -7.35 11.44
C ALA A 273 -1.08 -7.18 12.91
N VAL A 274 -0.14 -7.22 13.86
CA VAL A 274 -0.45 -7.00 15.28
C VAL A 274 -0.90 -5.57 15.54
N ALA A 275 -0.19 -4.58 14.99
CA ALA A 275 -0.54 -3.18 15.13
C ALA A 275 -1.94 -2.88 14.53
N LEU A 276 -2.25 -3.41 13.34
CA LEU A 276 -3.60 -3.27 12.75
C LEU A 276 -4.68 -3.95 13.59
N LYS A 277 -4.41 -5.11 14.18
CA LYS A 277 -5.37 -5.82 15.06
C LYS A 277 -5.66 -5.07 16.35
N SER A 278 -4.76 -4.20 16.81
CA SER A 278 -5.00 -3.37 18.00
C SER A 278 -6.14 -2.36 17.80
N GLU A 279 -6.41 -1.97 16.54
CA GLU A 279 -7.58 -1.17 16.15
C GLU A 279 -8.88 -2.00 16.04
N GLY A 280 -8.80 -3.32 16.26
CA GLY A 280 -9.93 -4.24 16.30
C GLY A 280 -10.62 -4.41 14.95
N ALA A 281 -11.95 -4.51 14.97
CA ALA A 281 -12.77 -4.70 13.77
C ALA A 281 -12.83 -3.47 12.86
N LYS A 282 -12.20 -2.35 13.24
CA LYS A 282 -12.26 -1.10 12.49
C LYS A 282 -11.41 -1.11 11.23
N VAL A 283 -10.42 -1.99 11.11
CA VAL A 283 -9.51 -2.06 9.95
C VAL A 283 -10.05 -3.05 8.90
N SER A 284 -9.79 -2.76 7.62
CA SER A 284 -10.10 -3.64 6.50
C SER A 284 -9.54 -5.05 6.68
N LYS A 285 -10.41 -6.05 6.51
CA LYS A 285 -10.04 -7.47 6.56
C LYS A 285 -9.03 -7.83 5.47
N ASP A 286 -9.16 -7.23 4.29
CA ASP A 286 -8.28 -7.50 3.14
C ASP A 286 -6.83 -7.09 3.45
N LEU A 287 -6.64 -5.98 4.17
CA LEU A 287 -5.30 -5.53 4.58
C LEU A 287 -4.68 -6.49 5.61
N LEU A 288 -5.48 -6.99 6.56
CA LEU A 288 -5.03 -7.99 7.54
C LEU A 288 -4.67 -9.32 6.88
N GLU A 289 -5.48 -9.79 5.93
CA GLU A 289 -5.23 -11.00 5.15
C GLU A 289 -3.99 -10.85 4.27
N TYR A 290 -3.78 -9.67 3.70
CA TYR A 290 -2.58 -9.34 2.95
C TYR A 290 -1.31 -9.38 3.81
N CYS A 291 -1.32 -8.81 5.01
CA CYS A 291 -0.19 -8.87 5.94
C CYS A 291 0.15 -10.33 6.30
N ASP A 292 -0.86 -11.16 6.58
CA ASP A 292 -0.64 -12.60 6.82
C ASP A 292 -0.12 -13.32 5.55
N GLY A 293 -0.60 -12.91 4.38
CA GLY A 293 -0.12 -13.34 3.08
C GLY A 293 1.38 -13.11 2.91
N ILE A 294 1.85 -11.87 3.12
CA ILE A 294 3.27 -11.53 3.08
C ILE A 294 4.05 -12.37 4.09
N ARG A 295 3.57 -12.45 5.34
CA ARG A 295 4.25 -13.19 6.41
C ARG A 295 4.49 -14.65 6.02
N ARG A 296 3.46 -15.33 5.52
CA ARG A 296 3.56 -16.73 5.08
C ARG A 296 4.41 -16.90 3.84
N ALA A 297 4.21 -16.07 2.82
CA ALA A 297 5.00 -16.12 1.59
C ALA A 297 6.49 -15.88 1.86
N ALA A 298 6.82 -14.92 2.73
CA ALA A 298 8.19 -14.63 3.11
C ALA A 298 8.83 -15.79 3.90
N ARG A 299 8.13 -16.40 4.86
CA ARG A 299 8.65 -17.60 5.56
C ARG A 299 8.85 -18.80 4.63
N ALA A 300 7.94 -18.99 3.68
CA ALA A 300 8.06 -20.01 2.66
C ALA A 300 9.27 -19.76 1.74
N LYS A 301 9.48 -18.51 1.28
CA LYS A 301 10.68 -18.11 0.53
C LYS A 301 11.96 -18.41 1.30
N ALA A 302 12.00 -18.11 2.61
CA ALA A 302 13.14 -18.43 3.45
C ALA A 302 13.44 -19.94 3.47
N CYS A 303 12.40 -20.77 3.66
CA CYS A 303 12.54 -22.24 3.60
C CYS A 303 13.00 -22.71 2.21
N ARG A 304 12.47 -22.11 1.13
CA ARG A 304 12.93 -22.42 -0.24
C ARG A 304 14.40 -22.08 -0.44
N PHE A 305 14.89 -20.94 0.04
CA PHE A 305 16.31 -20.61 -0.09
C PHE A 305 17.20 -21.58 0.71
N GLN A 306 16.75 -22.03 1.88
CA GLN A 306 17.43 -23.12 2.61
C GLN A 306 17.43 -24.41 1.79
N ALA A 307 16.30 -24.77 1.16
CA ALA A 307 16.23 -25.95 0.31
C ALA A 307 17.25 -25.93 -0.83
N LEU A 308 17.38 -24.78 -1.49
CA LEU A 308 18.35 -24.57 -2.56
C LEU A 308 19.79 -24.68 -2.07
N ASP A 309 20.11 -24.10 -0.91
CA ASP A 309 21.46 -24.16 -0.33
C ASP A 309 21.88 -25.60 0.00
N GLU A 310 20.96 -26.39 0.57
CA GLU A 310 21.18 -27.82 0.86
C GLU A 310 21.34 -28.64 -0.42
N ASP A 311 20.50 -28.40 -1.43
CA ASP A 311 20.60 -29.08 -2.73
C ASP A 311 21.93 -28.78 -3.42
N PHE A 312 22.35 -27.52 -3.46
CA PHE A 312 23.66 -27.12 -3.98
C PHE A 312 24.83 -27.72 -3.19
N SER A 313 24.61 -28.07 -1.93
CA SER A 313 25.60 -28.76 -1.08
C SER A 313 25.56 -30.28 -1.24
N GLY A 314 24.73 -30.80 -2.14
CA GLY A 314 24.57 -32.23 -2.39
C GLY A 314 23.67 -32.94 -1.38
N PHE A 315 22.91 -32.22 -0.55
CA PHE A 315 21.95 -32.77 0.42
C PHE A 315 20.51 -32.63 -0.09
N THR A 316 20.23 -33.09 -1.31
CA THR A 316 18.89 -33.02 -1.95
C THR A 316 17.76 -33.55 -1.07
N GLY A 317 17.98 -34.64 -0.30
CA GLY A 317 16.96 -35.17 0.62
C GLY A 317 16.54 -34.16 1.69
N LYS A 318 17.50 -33.43 2.28
CA LYS A 318 17.24 -32.34 3.23
C LYS A 318 16.65 -31.11 2.55
N GLY A 319 17.04 -30.84 1.31
CA GLY A 319 16.43 -29.81 0.48
C GLY A 319 14.92 -30.05 0.26
N ILE A 320 14.52 -31.28 -0.06
CA ILE A 320 13.10 -31.66 -0.17
C ILE A 320 12.36 -31.44 1.16
N ALA A 321 12.97 -31.80 2.29
CA ALA A 321 12.37 -31.56 3.60
C ALA A 321 12.15 -30.05 3.87
N TRP A 322 13.05 -29.17 3.45
CA TRP A 322 12.84 -27.72 3.52
C TRP A 322 11.70 -27.23 2.62
N LEU A 323 11.51 -27.82 1.43
CA LEU A 323 10.36 -27.50 0.57
C LEU A 323 9.03 -27.94 1.20
N ARG A 324 9.01 -29.09 1.88
CA ARG A 324 7.86 -29.53 2.69
C ARG A 324 7.54 -28.53 3.81
N ALA A 325 8.57 -27.98 4.46
CA ALA A 325 8.39 -26.90 5.45
C ALA A 325 7.82 -25.61 4.79
N ALA A 326 8.29 -25.25 3.60
CA ALA A 326 7.78 -24.11 2.83
C ALA A 326 6.30 -24.28 2.47
N MET A 327 5.89 -25.47 2.01
CA MET A 327 4.49 -25.79 1.73
C MET A 327 3.61 -25.62 2.97
N ASN A 328 4.07 -26.10 4.12
CA ASN A 328 3.35 -25.94 5.39
C ASN A 328 3.14 -24.46 5.76
N GLU A 329 4.15 -23.60 5.60
CA GLU A 329 4.02 -22.15 5.84
C GLU A 329 2.95 -21.51 4.94
N LEU A 330 2.88 -21.94 3.68
CA LEU A 330 1.86 -21.51 2.71
C LEU A 330 0.47 -22.10 2.96
N GLY A 331 0.36 -23.12 3.83
CA GLY A 331 -0.88 -23.86 4.06
C GLY A 331 -1.25 -24.82 2.91
N LEU A 332 -0.25 -25.25 2.13
CA LEU A 332 -0.39 -26.28 1.10
C LEU A 332 -0.32 -27.68 1.72
N GLU A 333 -0.95 -28.65 1.09
CA GLU A 333 -0.87 -30.05 1.54
C GLU A 333 0.55 -30.58 1.36
N VAL A 334 1.21 -30.92 2.47
CA VAL A 334 2.49 -31.65 2.44
C VAL A 334 2.18 -33.12 2.17
N GLY A 335 2.56 -33.62 0.99
CA GLY A 335 2.39 -35.03 0.64
C GLY A 335 3.10 -35.93 1.65
N LYS A 336 2.38 -36.87 2.25
CA LYS A 336 3.00 -38.03 2.91
C LYS A 336 3.39 -39.03 1.82
N ASP A 337 4.60 -39.60 1.94
CA ASP A 337 5.10 -40.63 1.03
C ASP A 337 4.02 -41.70 0.83
N GLY A 338 3.53 -41.84 -0.41
CA GLY A 338 2.53 -42.83 -0.82
C GLY A 338 1.04 -42.45 -0.74
N SER A 339 0.65 -41.29 -0.19
CA SER A 339 -0.78 -40.89 -0.18
C SER A 339 -1.11 -39.95 -1.34
N LYS A 340 -2.02 -40.36 -2.22
CA LYS A 340 -2.56 -39.50 -3.29
C LYS A 340 -3.22 -38.27 -2.66
N SER A 341 -2.63 -37.09 -2.88
CA SER A 341 -3.18 -35.79 -2.46
C SER A 341 -4.64 -35.63 -2.90
N SER A 342 -5.47 -35.03 -2.05
CA SER A 342 -6.89 -34.79 -2.32
C SER A 342 -7.07 -33.86 -3.53
N GLY A 343 -7.66 -34.36 -4.63
CA GLY A 343 -7.77 -33.63 -5.90
C GLY A 343 -8.59 -32.33 -5.85
N MET A 344 -9.44 -32.14 -4.83
CA MET A 344 -10.28 -30.94 -4.70
C MET A 344 -9.49 -29.70 -4.24
N GLY A 345 -8.48 -29.86 -3.39
CA GLY A 345 -7.63 -28.75 -2.92
C GLY A 345 -6.78 -28.17 -4.05
N LYS A 346 -6.12 -29.04 -4.81
CA LYS A 346 -5.31 -28.67 -5.99
C LYS A 346 -6.13 -27.96 -7.07
N LEU A 347 -7.39 -28.35 -7.26
CA LEU A 347 -8.28 -27.73 -8.25
C LEU A 347 -8.70 -26.30 -7.85
N LYS A 348 -8.96 -26.06 -6.56
CA LYS A 348 -9.23 -24.70 -6.04
C LYS A 348 -8.01 -23.79 -6.14
N VAL A 349 -6.83 -24.28 -5.76
CA VAL A 349 -5.57 -23.52 -5.87
C VAL A 349 -5.29 -23.18 -7.33
N SER A 350 -5.36 -24.16 -8.24
CA SER A 350 -5.19 -23.94 -9.69
C SER A 350 -6.21 -22.95 -10.27
N TRP A 351 -7.45 -22.92 -9.76
CA TRP A 351 -8.44 -21.95 -10.20
C TRP A 351 -8.15 -20.52 -9.73
N MET A 352 -7.79 -20.35 -8.45
CA MET A 352 -7.38 -19.04 -7.90
C MET A 352 -6.14 -18.51 -8.62
N GLU A 353 -5.19 -19.39 -8.90
CA GLU A 353 -4.00 -19.12 -9.70
C GLU A 353 -4.32 -18.59 -11.09
N ARG A 354 -5.18 -19.29 -11.86
CA ARG A 354 -5.61 -18.83 -13.19
C ARG A 354 -6.31 -17.48 -13.13
N ARG A 355 -7.05 -17.22 -12.06
CA ARG A 355 -7.70 -15.92 -11.84
C ARG A 355 -6.66 -14.83 -11.56
N GLU A 356 -5.63 -15.14 -10.78
CA GLU A 356 -4.55 -14.22 -10.47
C GLU A 356 -3.73 -13.89 -11.72
N ASP A 357 -3.40 -14.87 -12.56
CA ASP A 357 -2.69 -14.62 -13.81
C ASP A 357 -3.49 -13.71 -14.74
N LYS A 358 -4.80 -13.94 -14.84
CA LYS A 358 -5.69 -13.05 -15.60
C LYS A 358 -5.76 -11.65 -15.01
N ARG A 359 -5.59 -11.48 -13.69
CA ARG A 359 -5.54 -10.17 -13.05
C ARG A 359 -4.24 -9.46 -13.39
N ILE A 360 -3.11 -10.16 -13.32
CA ILE A 360 -1.79 -9.65 -13.67
C ILE A 360 -1.77 -9.25 -15.15
N GLU A 361 -2.18 -10.14 -16.06
CA GLU A 361 -2.22 -9.91 -17.51
C GLU A 361 -3.09 -8.69 -17.88
N LYS A 362 -4.23 -8.52 -17.20
CA LYS A 362 -5.15 -7.39 -17.42
C LYS A 362 -4.78 -6.13 -16.62
N GLY A 363 -3.70 -6.15 -15.83
CA GLY A 363 -3.38 -5.06 -14.91
C GLY A 363 -4.52 -4.71 -13.94
N SER A 364 -5.30 -5.70 -13.52
CA SER A 364 -6.47 -5.52 -12.66
C SER A 364 -6.06 -4.89 -11.32
N ALA A 365 -6.83 -3.93 -10.82
CA ALA A 365 -6.57 -3.25 -9.55
C ALA A 365 -6.30 -4.19 -8.35
N ASN A 366 -6.84 -5.42 -8.37
CA ASN A 366 -6.84 -6.35 -7.25
C ASN A 366 -5.78 -7.49 -7.35
N TRP A 367 -4.73 -7.33 -8.17
CA TRP A 367 -3.63 -8.30 -8.24
C TRP A 367 -2.81 -8.35 -6.93
N GLY A 368 -2.20 -9.49 -6.60
CA GLY A 368 -1.28 -9.64 -5.46
C GLY A 368 -1.89 -9.46 -4.07
N LEU A 369 -3.23 -9.52 -3.93
CA LEU A 369 -3.93 -9.42 -2.63
C LEU A 369 -3.59 -10.57 -1.67
N ASP A 370 -3.09 -11.68 -2.18
CA ASP A 370 -2.68 -12.83 -1.39
C ASP A 370 -1.28 -12.69 -0.77
N GLY A 371 -0.60 -11.55 -0.97
CA GLY A 371 0.74 -11.30 -0.46
C GLY A 371 1.84 -12.13 -1.15
N GLY A 372 1.56 -12.70 -2.32
CA GLY A 372 2.50 -13.52 -3.09
C GLY A 372 2.52 -15.00 -2.71
N LYS A 373 1.54 -15.48 -1.93
CA LYS A 373 1.42 -16.90 -1.55
C LYS A 373 1.26 -17.82 -2.76
N LEU A 374 0.44 -17.43 -3.74
CA LEU A 374 0.17 -18.20 -4.95
C LEU A 374 1.41 -18.28 -5.83
N GLU A 375 2.13 -17.15 -6.00
CA GLU A 375 3.39 -17.15 -6.73
C GLU A 375 4.42 -18.06 -6.07
N GLU A 376 4.63 -17.92 -4.76
CA GLU A 376 5.61 -18.72 -4.03
C GLU A 376 5.23 -20.21 -4.00
N GLY A 377 3.94 -20.53 -3.87
CA GLY A 377 3.43 -21.90 -3.92
C GLY A 377 3.83 -22.60 -5.20
N ARG A 378 3.69 -21.94 -6.35
CA ARG A 378 4.11 -22.50 -7.64
C ARG A 378 5.60 -22.77 -7.70
N ILE A 379 6.43 -21.89 -7.15
CA ILE A 379 7.89 -22.06 -7.13
C ILE A 379 8.26 -23.26 -6.25
N VAL A 380 7.67 -23.35 -5.06
CA VAL A 380 7.90 -24.45 -4.13
C VAL A 380 7.45 -25.78 -4.73
N GLU A 381 6.27 -25.85 -5.36
CA GLU A 381 5.77 -27.06 -6.01
C GLU A 381 6.64 -27.49 -7.19
N TYR A 382 7.10 -26.53 -8.02
CA TYR A 382 8.01 -26.80 -9.14
C TYR A 382 9.33 -27.39 -8.64
N LEU A 383 9.92 -26.78 -7.61
CA LEU A 383 11.17 -27.26 -7.02
C LEU A 383 11.01 -28.62 -6.35
N ASP A 384 9.90 -28.85 -5.65
CA ASP A 384 9.64 -30.12 -4.98
C ASP A 384 9.53 -31.25 -6.00
N GLN A 385 8.75 -31.07 -7.08
CA GLN A 385 8.66 -32.05 -8.15
C GLN A 385 10.02 -32.33 -8.81
N LYS A 386 10.80 -31.27 -9.06
CA LYS A 386 12.13 -31.40 -9.66
C LYS A 386 13.08 -32.20 -8.75
N MET A 387 13.19 -31.80 -7.48
CA MET A 387 14.14 -32.39 -6.54
C MET A 387 13.74 -33.81 -6.14
N ASN A 388 12.44 -34.12 -5.98
CA ASN A 388 12.00 -35.50 -5.76
C ASN A 388 12.37 -36.39 -6.95
N LYS A 389 12.13 -35.94 -8.19
CA LYS A 389 12.52 -36.72 -9.38
C LYS A 389 14.03 -36.97 -9.42
N GLU A 390 14.84 -35.95 -9.14
CA GLU A 390 16.30 -36.07 -9.09
C GLU A 390 16.76 -37.02 -7.97
N ASN A 391 16.13 -36.92 -6.80
CA ASN A 391 16.45 -37.78 -5.67
C ASN A 391 16.07 -39.24 -5.92
N ASP A 392 14.90 -39.50 -6.52
CA ASP A 392 14.45 -40.87 -6.82
C ASP A 392 15.27 -41.54 -7.91
N THR A 393 15.91 -40.77 -8.80
CA THR A 393 16.62 -41.30 -9.97
C THR A 393 18.13 -41.30 -9.84
N ILE A 394 18.70 -40.33 -9.12
CA ILE A 394 20.15 -40.08 -9.07
C ILE A 394 20.68 -40.14 -7.64
N ASN A 395 20.13 -39.33 -6.73
CA ASN A 395 20.78 -39.09 -5.43
C ASN A 395 20.43 -40.14 -4.36
N VAL A 396 19.22 -40.71 -4.42
CA VAL A 396 18.68 -41.75 -3.54
C VAL A 396 18.91 -41.45 -2.05
N GLN A 397 18.66 -40.21 -1.63
CA GLN A 397 18.84 -39.79 -0.25
C GLN A 397 17.56 -39.94 0.55
N LEU A 398 17.69 -40.30 1.83
CA LEU A 398 16.57 -40.26 2.77
C LEU A 398 16.10 -38.81 2.98
N ILE A 399 14.79 -38.59 2.95
CA ILE A 399 14.18 -37.30 3.24
C ILE A 399 13.91 -37.23 4.75
N PRO A 400 14.57 -36.34 5.50
CA PRO A 400 14.34 -36.21 6.95
C PRO A 400 12.98 -35.57 7.26
N GLU A 401 12.53 -35.67 8.51
CA GLU A 401 11.33 -34.97 8.98
C GLU A 401 11.55 -33.45 8.90
N TRP A 402 10.57 -32.74 8.33
CA TRP A 402 10.70 -31.31 8.03
C TRP A 402 10.43 -30.39 9.22
N LYS A 403 9.60 -30.81 10.19
CA LYS A 403 9.17 -29.95 11.31
C LYS A 403 10.34 -29.40 12.14
N PRO A 404 11.37 -30.19 12.49
CA PRO A 404 12.51 -29.69 13.24
C PRO A 404 13.30 -28.60 12.49
N LEU A 405 13.27 -28.59 11.15
CA LEU A 405 14.00 -27.61 10.34
C LEU A 405 13.48 -26.19 10.56
N LEU A 406 12.20 -26.00 10.85
CA LEU A 406 11.64 -24.66 11.10
C LEU A 406 12.32 -23.95 12.28
N ALA A 407 12.80 -24.72 13.28
CA ALA A 407 13.55 -24.17 14.41
C ALA A 407 15.00 -23.77 14.05
N MET A 408 15.49 -24.20 12.88
CA MET A 408 16.82 -23.87 12.37
C MET A 408 16.85 -22.60 11.51
N LEU A 409 15.69 -21.96 11.26
CA LEU A 409 15.64 -20.72 10.50
C LEU A 409 16.47 -19.63 11.21
N PRO A 410 17.32 -18.90 10.48
CA PRO A 410 18.14 -17.85 11.08
C PRO A 410 17.30 -16.64 11.47
N SER A 411 17.85 -15.78 12.32
CA SER A 411 17.24 -14.48 12.63
C SER A 411 17.15 -13.58 11.40
N GLY A 412 16.08 -12.79 11.36
CA GLY A 412 15.81 -11.81 10.32
C GLY A 412 16.93 -10.80 10.14
N MET A 413 17.08 -10.33 8.91
CA MET A 413 17.90 -9.20 8.53
C MET A 413 17.03 -8.21 7.77
N ASN A 414 17.26 -6.91 7.99
CA ASN A 414 16.54 -5.84 7.32
C ASN A 414 17.49 -5.03 6.45
N MET A 415 17.03 -4.67 5.25
CA MET A 415 17.74 -3.67 4.45
C MET A 415 17.56 -2.29 5.09
N PRO A 416 18.63 -1.49 5.19
CA PRO A 416 18.53 -0.15 5.75
C PRO A 416 17.69 0.77 4.85
N ILE A 417 16.88 1.61 5.49
CA ILE A 417 16.14 2.71 4.88
C ILE A 417 16.53 3.96 5.69
N ASP A 418 17.56 4.66 5.21
CA ASP A 418 18.14 5.82 5.90
C ASP A 418 17.49 7.14 5.47
N GLU A 419 16.63 7.10 4.45
CA GLU A 419 15.92 8.25 3.93
C GLU A 419 15.01 8.88 5.00
N LYS A 420 15.25 10.15 5.29
CA LYS A 420 14.37 10.96 6.14
C LYS A 420 13.47 11.81 5.25
N TRP A 421 12.17 11.73 5.48
CA TRP A 421 11.22 12.60 4.78
C TRP A 421 11.49 14.05 5.15
N LYS A 422 11.59 14.89 4.12
CA LYS A 422 11.67 16.34 4.23
C LYS A 422 10.70 16.91 3.21
N SER A 423 9.70 17.63 3.68
CA SER A 423 8.85 18.42 2.80
C SER A 423 9.56 19.74 2.50
N ASN A 424 9.36 20.24 1.29
CA ASN A 424 9.69 21.61 0.96
C ASN A 424 8.67 22.53 1.65
N LEU A 425 9.13 23.72 2.02
CA LEU A 425 8.27 24.81 2.49
C LEU A 425 8.10 25.81 1.34
N LEU A 426 7.39 26.90 1.60
CA LEU A 426 7.40 28.05 0.69
C LEU A 426 8.74 28.78 0.81
N GLU A 427 9.31 29.14 -0.33
CA GLU A 427 10.56 29.91 -0.39
C GLU A 427 10.30 31.40 -0.10
N GLU A 428 11.37 32.17 0.16
CA GLU A 428 11.30 33.60 0.49
C GLU A 428 10.51 34.41 -0.56
N ASP A 429 10.79 34.21 -1.85
CA ASP A 429 10.07 34.89 -2.94
C ASP A 429 8.57 34.53 -2.98
N GLU A 430 8.23 33.28 -2.69
CA GLU A 430 6.84 32.82 -2.63
C GLU A 430 6.11 33.48 -1.45
N LEU A 431 6.77 33.61 -0.29
CA LEU A 431 6.21 34.29 0.89
C LEU A 431 6.08 35.81 0.66
N ALA A 432 7.11 36.45 0.09
CA ALA A 432 7.09 37.87 -0.20
C ALA A 432 5.91 38.28 -1.09
N ALA A 433 5.55 37.44 -2.07
CA ALA A 433 4.38 37.64 -2.92
C ALA A 433 3.04 37.60 -2.15
N MET A 434 2.98 36.93 -0.99
CA MET A 434 1.77 36.79 -0.18
C MET A 434 1.52 37.95 0.80
N ARG A 435 2.40 38.97 0.81
CA ARG A 435 2.20 40.21 1.59
C ARG A 435 1.11 41.10 1.02
N ALA A 436 0.84 40.98 -0.28
CA ALA A 436 -0.30 41.65 -0.89
C ALA A 436 -1.62 41.07 -0.31
N PRO A 437 -2.64 41.91 -0.03
CA PRO A 437 -3.97 41.43 0.31
C PRO A 437 -4.51 40.49 -0.79
N PRO A 438 -5.38 39.53 -0.45
CA PRO A 438 -6.08 38.74 -1.45
C PRO A 438 -6.82 39.68 -2.42
N GLU A 439 -6.76 39.42 -3.72
CA GLU A 439 -7.60 40.14 -4.67
C GLU A 439 -9.08 39.87 -4.35
N ASP A 440 -9.90 40.93 -4.29
CA ASP A 440 -11.35 40.91 -4.03
C ASP A 440 -12.16 40.30 -5.20
N ASP A 441 -11.65 39.24 -5.84
CA ASP A 441 -12.41 38.50 -6.82
C ASP A 441 -13.18 37.40 -6.09
N ASN A 442 -14.44 37.71 -5.73
CA ASN A 442 -15.59 36.83 -5.55
C ASN A 442 -15.31 35.30 -5.56
N LEU A 443 -14.50 34.79 -4.64
CA LEU A 443 -14.24 33.35 -4.46
C LEU A 443 -15.40 32.65 -3.71
N GLY A 444 -16.50 33.37 -3.49
CA GLY A 444 -17.69 32.91 -2.77
C GLY A 444 -18.59 31.92 -3.53
N ASP A 445 -18.62 31.93 -4.87
CA ASP A 445 -19.67 31.19 -5.60
C ASP A 445 -19.24 30.47 -6.90
N GLY A 446 -17.94 30.45 -7.25
CA GLY A 446 -17.51 29.98 -8.58
C GLY A 446 -17.23 28.49 -8.77
N ILE A 447 -17.12 27.68 -7.70
CA ILE A 447 -16.82 26.22 -7.80
C ILE A 447 -17.73 25.41 -6.85
N SER A 448 -18.91 25.94 -6.52
CA SER A 448 -19.99 25.17 -5.91
C SER A 448 -20.88 24.61 -7.00
N THR A 449 -20.44 23.51 -7.60
CA THR A 449 -21.38 22.52 -8.13
C THR A 449 -21.27 21.29 -7.24
N ASP A 450 -21.80 21.42 -6.03
CA ASP A 450 -22.38 20.28 -5.34
C ASP A 450 -23.61 19.87 -6.16
N GLU A 451 -23.40 19.02 -7.16
CA GLU A 451 -24.43 18.05 -7.47
C GLU A 451 -24.52 17.15 -6.24
N GLU A 452 -25.42 17.53 -5.34
CA GLU A 452 -25.94 16.67 -4.30
C GLU A 452 -26.24 15.30 -4.87
N ASP A 453 -25.87 14.31 -4.06
CA ASP A 453 -26.53 13.04 -3.86
C ASP A 453 -28.06 13.14 -3.99
N GLY A 454 -28.55 13.23 -5.22
CA GLY A 454 -29.96 13.07 -5.59
C GLY A 454 -30.37 11.60 -5.58
N ASN A 455 -30.08 10.88 -4.50
CA ASN A 455 -30.81 9.67 -4.18
C ASN A 455 -31.48 9.88 -2.83
N GLY A 456 -32.56 10.66 -2.88
CA GLY A 456 -33.50 10.80 -1.78
C GLY A 456 -33.83 9.41 -1.25
N LYS A 457 -33.72 9.26 0.08
CA LYS A 457 -34.02 8.04 0.82
C LYS A 457 -35.35 7.46 0.33
N GLN A 458 -35.28 6.42 -0.50
CA GLN A 458 -36.45 5.60 -0.80
C GLN A 458 -36.78 4.82 0.48
N PRO A 459 -37.99 4.95 1.05
CA PRO A 459 -38.43 4.00 2.05
C PRO A 459 -38.45 2.61 1.41
N VAL A 460 -37.87 1.64 2.12
CA VAL A 460 -37.74 0.26 1.67
C VAL A 460 -39.15 -0.29 1.37
N GLY A 461 -39.44 -0.62 0.11
CA GLY A 461 -40.70 -1.23 -0.31
C GLY A 461 -41.50 -0.53 -1.42
N ALA A 462 -41.05 0.61 -1.96
CA ALA A 462 -41.77 1.30 -3.04
C ALA A 462 -41.48 0.69 -4.44
N PHE A 463 -42.52 0.27 -5.16
CA PHE A 463 -42.44 -0.18 -6.56
C PHE A 463 -42.28 1.03 -7.51
N PRO A 464 -41.48 0.92 -8.58
CA PRO A 464 -41.28 2.01 -9.54
C PRO A 464 -42.60 2.44 -10.20
N GLY A 465 -42.98 3.71 -10.04
CA GLY A 465 -44.12 4.33 -10.76
C GLY A 465 -45.23 4.96 -9.89
N THR A 466 -45.17 4.91 -8.57
CA THR A 466 -46.26 5.37 -7.67
C THR A 466 -46.07 6.76 -7.06
N HIS A 467 -45.15 7.58 -7.62
CA HIS A 467 -44.78 8.90 -7.07
C HIS A 467 -45.90 9.95 -7.01
N ARG A 468 -47.07 9.73 -7.62
CA ARG A 468 -48.15 10.70 -7.66
C ARG A 468 -49.25 10.53 -6.62
N ASP A 469 -49.31 9.38 -5.93
CA ASP A 469 -50.51 9.04 -5.14
C ASP A 469 -50.40 9.30 -3.63
N TYR A 470 -49.25 9.79 -3.13
CA TYR A 470 -49.04 10.04 -1.69
C TYR A 470 -48.88 11.52 -1.32
N GLY A 471 -49.37 12.43 -2.15
CA GLY A 471 -49.14 13.87 -2.00
C GLY A 471 -50.39 14.73 -2.03
N ARG A 472 -51.47 14.38 -1.30
CA ARG A 472 -52.55 15.34 -0.98
C ARG A 472 -53.50 14.80 0.10
N ASP A 473 -53.39 15.35 1.32
CA ASP A 473 -54.51 15.98 2.05
C ASP A 473 -54.11 16.26 3.50
N GLY A 474 -54.31 17.49 3.92
CA GLY A 474 -54.13 17.92 5.30
C GLY A 474 -55.38 17.69 6.14
N ALA A 475 -55.18 17.54 7.45
CA ALA A 475 -56.18 17.90 8.44
C ALA A 475 -55.50 18.16 9.80
N SER A 476 -55.63 19.40 10.26
CA SER A 476 -55.58 19.80 11.67
C SER A 476 -56.60 19.00 12.47
N TYR A 477 -56.28 18.58 13.70
CA TYR A 477 -57.21 18.57 14.85
C TYR A 477 -56.45 18.50 16.20
N TYR A 478 -56.91 19.38 17.11
CA TYR A 478 -56.60 19.67 18.52
C TYR A 478 -55.26 20.32 18.88
#